data_AF-A0A7C4MFL3-F1
#
_entry.id   AF-A0A7C4MFL3-F1
#
_cell.length_a   1.000
_cell.length_b   1.000
_cell.length_c   1.000
_cell.angle_alpha   90.00
_cell.angle_beta   90.00
_cell.angle_gamma   90.00
#
_symmetry.space_group_name_H-M   'P 1'
#
loop_
_entity.id
_entity.type
_entity.pdbx_description
1 polymer ?
#
loop_
_entity_poly.entity_id
_entity_poly.type
_entity_poly.pdbx_seq_one_letter_code
_entity_poly.pdbx_strand_id
1 'polypeptide(L)'
;MIGWNVSNQEFTIEDHYYFSILKSKIKYKILNSLDEGKECKVIVLNYPEKPFDEADIERIVTFVKEGKRIIALGYYMNEDNVASILNQISEPFGLKILPSAVRDEVNCLNSDPFLLTTSNIKLFSDGINKILMPCTAPIEIIGEKAEPIIISEGSSLPPTQILGARSSYGKGEFILIGTCVFWDNFSIVHFDNLRFSLNLLSVP
;
A
#
# COMPACT_ATOMS: atom_id res chain seq x y z
N MET A 1 5.29 1.96 -17.14
CA MET A 1 4.64 3.19 -16.65
C MET A 1 3.78 2.85 -15.45
N ILE A 2 3.74 3.73 -14.45
CA ILE A 2 2.89 3.62 -13.26
C ILE A 2 1.60 4.39 -13.51
N GLY A 3 0.45 3.77 -13.28
CA GLY A 3 -0.84 4.45 -13.27
C GLY A 3 -1.18 4.87 -11.85
N TRP A 4 -1.45 6.15 -11.62
CA TRP A 4 -1.92 6.64 -10.32
C TRP A 4 -3.39 6.97 -10.44
N ASN A 5 -4.25 6.17 -9.81
CA ASN A 5 -5.69 6.34 -9.91
C ASN A 5 -6.15 7.53 -9.07
N VAL A 6 -7.14 8.27 -9.56
CA VAL A 6 -7.83 9.34 -8.84
C VAL A 6 -9.36 9.28 -9.01
N SER A 7 -9.88 8.22 -9.66
CA SER A 7 -11.32 8.09 -9.96
C SER A 7 -12.19 7.87 -8.72
N ASN A 8 -11.58 7.44 -7.62
CA ASN A 8 -12.23 7.10 -6.36
C ASN A 8 -11.79 8.05 -5.24
N GLN A 9 -11.41 9.28 -5.60
CA GLN A 9 -10.95 10.34 -4.68
C GLN A 9 -9.66 9.99 -3.94
N GLU A 10 -8.80 9.18 -4.56
CA GLU A 10 -7.47 8.89 -4.03
C GLU A 10 -6.61 10.15 -3.89
N PHE A 11 -5.73 10.13 -2.88
CA PHE A 11 -4.66 11.10 -2.77
C PHE A 11 -3.75 11.04 -3.99
N THR A 12 -3.77 12.11 -4.77
CA THR A 12 -3.03 12.23 -6.01
C THR A 12 -1.53 12.46 -5.76
N ILE A 13 -0.67 11.75 -6.51
CA ILE A 13 0.78 12.02 -6.57
C ILE A 13 1.10 13.44 -7.05
N GLU A 14 0.12 14.14 -7.66
CA GLU A 14 0.26 15.54 -8.05
C GLU A 14 0.27 16.51 -6.87
N ASP A 15 -0.17 16.08 -5.68
CA ASP A 15 -0.10 16.91 -4.49
C ASP A 15 1.36 17.17 -4.13
N HIS A 16 1.81 18.39 -4.39
CA HIS A 16 3.20 18.79 -4.17
C HIS A 16 3.58 18.74 -2.69
N TYR A 17 2.64 19.09 -1.80
CA TYR A 17 2.90 19.14 -0.37
C TYR A 17 3.15 17.74 0.20
N TYR A 18 2.43 16.73 -0.30
CA TYR A 18 2.56 15.37 0.18
C TYR A 18 3.55 14.51 -0.63
N PHE A 19 3.70 14.68 -1.95
CA PHE A 19 4.39 13.65 -2.76
C PHE A 19 5.46 14.17 -3.73
N SER A 20 5.89 15.43 -3.61
CA SER A 20 6.91 16.02 -4.50
C SER A 20 8.18 15.19 -4.66
N ILE A 21 8.66 14.55 -3.58
CA ILE A 21 9.88 13.76 -3.60
C ILE A 21 9.65 12.50 -4.43
N LEU A 22 8.64 11.70 -4.12
CA LEU A 22 8.32 10.48 -4.87
C LEU A 22 8.04 10.81 -6.34
N LYS A 23 7.22 11.85 -6.59
CA LYS A 23 6.88 12.35 -7.92
C LYS A 23 8.12 12.61 -8.78
N SER A 24 9.17 13.19 -8.19
CA SER A 24 10.43 13.48 -8.92
C SER A 24 11.24 12.23 -9.31
N LYS A 25 10.92 11.06 -8.74
CA LYS A 25 11.70 9.82 -8.89
C LYS A 25 11.04 8.79 -9.79
N ILE A 26 9.78 8.99 -10.18
CA ILE A 26 9.00 7.98 -10.91
C ILE A 26 8.42 8.52 -12.21
N LYS A 27 8.17 7.63 -13.17
CA LYS A 27 7.40 7.93 -14.38
C LYS A 27 5.98 7.41 -14.22
N TYR A 28 5.02 8.32 -14.15
CA TYR A 28 3.63 8.00 -13.90
C TYR A 28 2.67 8.66 -14.90
N LYS A 29 1.42 8.21 -14.87
CA LYS A 29 0.27 8.79 -15.55
C LYS A 29 -0.89 8.83 -14.56
N ILE A 30 -1.59 9.95 -14.46
CA ILE A 30 -2.85 10.04 -13.71
C ILE A 30 -3.95 9.30 -14.47
N LEU A 31 -4.73 8.48 -13.76
CA LEU A 31 -5.86 7.74 -14.31
C LEU A 31 -7.15 8.32 -13.73
N ASN A 32 -8.00 8.88 -14.59
CA ASN A 32 -9.35 9.33 -14.19
C ASN A 32 -10.39 8.21 -14.24
N SER A 33 -9.98 7.03 -14.70
CA SER A 33 -10.70 5.76 -14.63
C SER A 33 -9.69 4.61 -14.75
N LEU A 34 -10.02 3.45 -14.20
CA LEU A 34 -9.15 2.26 -14.30
C LEU A 34 -8.85 1.85 -15.74
N ASP A 35 -9.79 2.09 -16.67
CA ASP A 35 -9.64 1.81 -18.10
C ASP A 35 -8.43 2.49 -18.76
N GLU A 36 -8.02 3.65 -18.25
CA GLU A 36 -6.83 4.37 -18.73
C GLU A 36 -5.51 3.69 -18.35
N GLY A 37 -5.56 2.71 -17.43
CA GLY A 37 -4.45 1.94 -16.89
C GLY A 37 -4.00 0.75 -17.74
N LYS A 38 -4.62 0.51 -18.91
CA LYS A 38 -4.30 -0.62 -19.81
C LYS A 38 -2.81 -0.72 -20.18
N GLU A 39 -2.13 0.40 -20.38
CA GLU A 39 -0.70 0.44 -20.70
C GLU A 39 0.21 0.49 -19.46
N CYS A 40 -0.37 0.61 -18.26
CA CYS A 40 0.38 0.68 -17.01
C CYS A 40 0.69 -0.73 -16.52
N LYS A 41 1.92 -0.94 -16.05
CA LYS A 41 2.32 -2.24 -15.46
C LYS A 41 1.97 -2.31 -13.96
N VAL A 42 1.98 -1.15 -13.31
CA VAL A 42 1.63 -0.96 -11.90
C VAL A 42 0.50 0.05 -11.84
N ILE A 43 -0.52 -0.20 -11.04
CA ILE A 43 -1.59 0.76 -10.74
C ILE A 43 -1.64 0.96 -9.23
N VAL A 44 -1.71 2.22 -8.81
CA VAL A 44 -1.77 2.64 -7.41
C VAL A 44 -3.16 3.15 -7.10
N LEU A 45 -3.75 2.62 -6.02
CA LEU A 45 -4.99 3.05 -5.39
C LEU A 45 -4.62 3.59 -4.01
N ASN A 46 -4.28 4.88 -3.95
CA ASN A 46 -3.72 5.52 -2.76
C ASN A 46 -4.82 6.18 -1.93
N TYR A 47 -5.29 5.52 -0.86
CA TYR A 47 -6.33 6.05 0.02
C TYR A 47 -7.65 6.40 -0.73
N PRO A 48 -8.36 5.42 -1.31
CA PRO A 48 -9.63 5.69 -1.99
C PRO A 48 -10.76 5.99 -0.99
N GLU A 49 -11.37 7.17 -1.10
CA GLU A 49 -12.48 7.63 -0.23
C GLU A 49 -13.86 7.35 -0.83
N LYS A 50 -13.94 6.98 -2.12
CA LYS A 50 -15.17 6.60 -2.79
C LYS A 50 -15.22 5.08 -3.04
N PRO A 51 -16.32 4.40 -2.69
CA PRO A 51 -16.53 2.98 -3.03
C PRO A 51 -16.33 2.67 -4.51
N PHE A 52 -15.83 1.48 -4.81
CA PHE A 52 -15.69 0.97 -6.16
C PHE A 52 -17.01 0.36 -6.63
N ASP A 53 -17.36 0.57 -7.90
CA ASP A 53 -18.49 -0.13 -8.50
C ASP A 53 -18.08 -1.53 -8.98
N GLU A 54 -19.07 -2.33 -9.41
CA GLU A 54 -18.81 -3.70 -9.87
C GLU A 54 -17.87 -3.73 -11.08
N ALA A 55 -17.96 -2.75 -11.99
CA ALA A 55 -17.11 -2.68 -13.16
C ALA A 55 -15.66 -2.37 -12.79
N ASP A 56 -15.44 -1.49 -11.80
CA ASP A 56 -14.11 -1.21 -11.25
C ASP A 56 -13.50 -2.46 -10.61
N ILE A 57 -14.28 -3.19 -9.81
CA ILE A 57 -13.83 -4.44 -9.15
C ILE A 57 -13.43 -5.48 -10.20
N GLU A 58 -14.29 -5.72 -11.20
CA GLU A 58 -14.00 -6.64 -12.31
C GLU A 58 -12.76 -6.22 -13.09
N ARG A 59 -12.57 -4.91 -13.29
CA ARG A 59 -11.40 -4.37 -13.99
C ARG A 59 -10.12 -4.61 -13.20
N ILE A 60 -10.12 -4.40 -11.89
CA ILE A 60 -8.98 -4.69 -10.99
C ILE A 60 -8.62 -6.18 -11.09
N VAL A 61 -9.61 -7.08 -10.97
CA VAL A 61 -9.40 -8.53 -11.09
C VAL A 61 -8.80 -8.90 -12.46
N THR A 62 -9.30 -8.29 -13.53
CA THR A 62 -8.80 -8.52 -14.89
C THR A 62 -7.34 -8.07 -15.02
N PHE A 63 -7.01 -6.88 -14.55
CA PHE A 63 -5.65 -6.34 -14.58
C PHE A 63 -4.64 -7.21 -13.83
N VAL A 64 -4.99 -7.69 -12.63
CA VAL A 64 -4.12 -8.61 -11.89
C VAL A 64 -3.96 -9.92 -12.68
N LYS A 65 -5.04 -10.51 -13.21
CA LYS A 65 -4.97 -11.73 -14.05
C LYS A 65 -4.05 -11.55 -15.26
N GLU A 66 -4.07 -10.38 -15.89
CA GLU A 66 -3.27 -10.04 -17.08
C GLU A 66 -1.78 -9.82 -16.78
N GLY A 67 -1.37 -9.76 -15.52
CA GLY A 67 0.03 -9.61 -15.14
C GLY A 67 0.41 -8.25 -14.56
N LYS A 68 -0.58 -7.40 -14.25
CA LYS A 68 -0.32 -6.12 -13.61
C LYS A 68 -0.16 -6.27 -12.11
N ARG A 69 0.58 -5.35 -11.51
CA ARG A 69 0.63 -5.14 -10.06
C ARG A 69 -0.39 -4.07 -9.69
N ILE A 70 -1.30 -4.38 -8.77
CA ILE A 70 -2.17 -3.39 -8.14
C ILE A 70 -1.67 -3.16 -6.72
N ILE A 71 -1.45 -1.90 -6.33
CA ILE A 71 -1.05 -1.50 -4.98
C ILE A 71 -2.18 -0.68 -4.39
N ALA A 72 -2.77 -1.17 -3.31
CA ALA A 72 -3.88 -0.53 -2.62
C ALA A 72 -3.47 -0.20 -1.18
N LEU A 73 -3.74 1.04 -0.76
CA LEU A 73 -3.17 1.62 0.45
C LEU A 73 -4.24 2.23 1.33
N GLY A 74 -4.28 1.79 2.58
CA GLY A 74 -5.22 2.28 3.57
C GLY A 74 -4.60 3.21 4.59
N TYR A 75 -5.25 3.28 5.74
CA TYR A 75 -4.79 4.00 6.91
C TYR A 75 -5.45 3.36 8.15
N TYR A 76 -4.86 3.57 9.33
CA TYR A 76 -5.40 3.03 10.58
C TYR A 76 -6.87 3.44 10.85
N MET A 77 -7.53 2.68 11.74
CA MET A 77 -8.83 3.03 12.32
C MET A 77 -10.02 3.18 11.35
N ASN A 78 -9.85 2.78 10.08
CA ASN A 78 -10.87 2.95 9.03
C ASN A 78 -11.32 4.42 8.89
N GLU A 79 -10.38 5.35 9.01
CA GLU A 79 -10.63 6.76 8.69
C GLU A 79 -11.18 6.89 7.26
N ASP A 80 -12.15 7.78 7.07
CA ASP A 80 -12.92 8.00 5.84
C ASP A 80 -13.51 6.73 5.19
N ASN A 81 -13.70 5.68 6.00
CA ASN A 81 -14.17 4.37 5.57
C ASN A 81 -13.24 3.65 4.57
N VAL A 82 -11.97 4.06 4.51
CA VAL A 82 -11.00 3.55 3.52
C VAL A 82 -10.74 2.06 3.67
N ALA A 83 -10.68 1.53 4.90
CA ALA A 83 -10.48 0.09 5.11
C ALA A 83 -11.66 -0.73 4.54
N SER A 84 -12.91 -0.28 4.76
CA SER A 84 -14.09 -0.92 4.16
C SER A 84 -14.09 -0.85 2.64
N ILE A 85 -13.72 0.30 2.07
CA ILE A 85 -13.64 0.50 0.61
C ILE A 85 -12.58 -0.43 0.01
N LEU A 86 -11.40 -0.49 0.60
CA LEU A 86 -10.32 -1.37 0.15
C LEU A 86 -10.69 -2.85 0.27
N ASN A 87 -11.42 -3.24 1.31
CA ASN A 87 -11.87 -4.63 1.47
C ASN A 87 -12.79 -5.10 0.33
N GLN A 88 -13.54 -4.19 -0.32
CA GLN A 88 -14.34 -4.53 -1.51
C GLN A 88 -13.47 -5.09 -2.65
N ILE A 89 -12.26 -4.56 -2.80
CA ILE A 89 -11.34 -4.93 -3.88
C ILE A 89 -10.26 -5.93 -3.43
N SER A 90 -9.93 -6.02 -2.15
CA SER A 90 -8.83 -6.86 -1.66
C SER A 90 -9.26 -8.26 -1.22
N GLU A 91 -10.48 -8.42 -0.69
CA GLU A 91 -10.98 -9.72 -0.23
C GLU A 91 -11.01 -10.80 -1.33
N PRO A 92 -11.36 -10.49 -2.60
CA PRO A 92 -11.25 -11.45 -3.71
C PRO A 92 -9.83 -12.00 -3.93
N PHE A 93 -8.81 -11.29 -3.46
CA PHE A 93 -7.41 -11.72 -3.49
C PHE A 93 -6.95 -12.35 -2.17
N GLY A 94 -7.83 -12.55 -1.21
CA GLY A 94 -7.50 -13.19 0.07
C GLY A 94 -6.78 -12.26 1.06
N LEU A 95 -6.98 -10.94 0.92
CA LEU A 95 -6.39 -9.93 1.80
C LEU A 95 -7.47 -9.04 2.40
N LYS A 96 -7.33 -8.71 3.68
CA LYS A 96 -8.27 -7.83 4.39
C LYS A 96 -7.50 -6.82 5.24
N ILE A 97 -7.84 -5.54 5.15
CA ILE A 97 -7.35 -4.50 6.05
C ILE A 97 -8.29 -4.38 7.25
N LEU A 98 -7.72 -4.42 8.46
CA LEU A 98 -8.50 -4.38 9.70
C LEU A 98 -8.75 -2.93 10.14
N PRO A 99 -9.94 -2.61 10.69
CA PRO A 99 -10.30 -1.27 11.13
C PRO A 99 -9.70 -0.95 12.51
N SER A 100 -8.39 -1.12 12.66
CA SER A 100 -7.65 -0.92 13.91
C SER A 100 -6.29 -0.27 13.62
N ALA A 101 -5.48 -0.11 14.66
CA ALA A 101 -4.14 0.45 14.57
C ALA A 101 -3.12 -0.50 15.18
N VAL A 102 -1.92 -0.49 14.61
CA VAL A 102 -0.73 -1.03 15.27
C VAL A 102 0.04 0.13 15.86
N ARG A 103 0.57 -0.03 17.08
CA ARG A 103 1.45 0.95 17.73
C ARG A 103 2.68 0.27 18.33
N ASP A 104 3.80 0.97 18.48
CA ASP A 104 5.00 0.41 19.09
C ASP A 104 5.77 1.49 19.88
N GLU A 105 5.90 1.30 21.19
CA GLU A 105 6.61 2.23 22.09
C GLU A 105 8.15 2.11 21.99
N VAL A 106 8.64 0.98 21.48
CA VAL A 106 10.08 0.66 21.42
C VAL A 106 10.65 0.95 20.04
N ASN A 107 9.92 0.55 18.99
CA ASN A 107 10.34 0.70 17.61
C ASN A 107 9.54 1.78 16.90
N CYS A 108 9.70 3.02 17.34
CA CYS A 108 9.07 4.19 16.74
C CYS A 108 10.04 5.36 16.51
N LEU A 109 9.65 6.26 15.61
CA LEU A 109 10.35 7.52 15.37
C LEU A 109 9.88 8.57 16.39
N ASN A 110 10.84 9.33 16.94
CA ASN A 110 10.58 10.47 17.85
C ASN A 110 9.71 10.15 19.08
N SER A 111 9.74 8.90 19.55
CA SER A 111 8.90 8.43 20.66
C SER A 111 7.39 8.58 20.42
N ASP A 112 6.96 8.63 19.15
CA ASP A 112 5.55 8.58 18.77
C ASP A 112 5.16 7.16 18.39
N PRO A 113 4.34 6.45 19.19
CA PRO A 113 4.02 5.04 18.96
C PRO A 113 3.31 4.75 17.64
N PHE A 114 2.74 5.75 16.96
CA PHE A 114 2.11 5.61 15.64
C PHE A 114 3.09 5.82 14.48
N LEU A 115 4.32 6.29 14.73
CA LEU A 115 5.39 6.38 13.75
C LEU A 115 6.27 5.12 13.79
N LEU A 116 5.65 3.96 13.50
CA LEU A 116 6.30 2.65 13.66
C LEU A 116 7.49 2.50 12.72
N THR A 117 8.56 1.90 13.21
CA THR A 117 9.68 1.49 12.39
C THR A 117 9.83 -0.03 12.43
N THR A 118 10.24 -0.63 11.33
CA THR A 118 10.53 -2.06 11.31
C THR A 118 11.65 -2.40 10.33
N SER A 119 12.41 -3.44 10.69
CA SER A 119 13.43 -4.08 9.86
C SER A 119 12.94 -5.42 9.29
N ASN A 120 11.69 -5.80 9.60
CA ASN A 120 11.10 -7.07 9.21
C ASN A 120 10.38 -6.98 7.84
N ILE A 121 11.18 -6.70 6.80
CA ILE A 121 10.72 -6.63 5.40
C ILE A 121 10.99 -7.98 4.71
N LYS A 122 9.93 -8.66 4.27
CA LYS A 122 9.99 -10.00 3.64
C LYS A 122 10.12 -9.94 2.12
N LEU A 123 9.48 -8.96 1.49
CA LEU A 123 9.47 -8.77 0.03
C LEU A 123 9.84 -7.33 -0.31
N PHE A 124 10.35 -7.09 -1.52
CA PHE A 124 10.85 -5.78 -1.96
C PHE A 124 11.98 -5.22 -1.08
N SER A 125 12.75 -6.11 -0.43
CA SER A 125 13.76 -5.79 0.57
C SER A 125 15.16 -5.49 0.00
N ASP A 126 15.33 -5.42 -1.32
CA ASP A 126 16.63 -5.14 -1.93
C ASP A 126 17.17 -3.76 -1.52
N GLY A 127 18.27 -3.78 -0.77
CA GLY A 127 18.88 -2.59 -0.18
C GLY A 127 18.08 -1.93 0.94
N ILE A 128 17.17 -2.68 1.60
CA ILE A 128 16.33 -2.18 2.70
C ILE A 128 16.77 -2.81 4.01
N ASN A 129 17.14 -1.97 4.98
CA ASN A 129 17.41 -2.37 6.35
C ASN A 129 16.25 -2.04 7.27
N LYS A 130 15.65 -0.85 7.12
CA LYS A 130 14.58 -0.37 7.99
C LYS A 130 13.66 0.58 7.24
N ILE A 131 12.38 0.56 7.58
CA ILE A 131 11.36 1.48 7.05
C ILE A 131 10.52 2.07 8.18
N LEU A 132 9.93 3.23 7.91
CA LEU A 132 8.91 3.91 8.70
C LEU A 132 7.51 3.59 8.13
N MET A 133 6.56 3.23 8.98
CA MET A 133 5.19 2.85 8.64
C MET A 133 4.20 3.63 9.53
N PRO A 134 3.96 4.93 9.25
CA PRO A 134 3.12 5.77 10.08
C PRO A 134 1.66 5.33 10.05
N CYS A 135 0.97 5.40 11.19
CA CYS A 135 -0.49 5.28 11.32
C CYS A 135 -1.05 4.09 10.51
N THR A 136 -0.44 2.92 10.70
CA THR A 136 -0.74 1.73 9.89
C THR A 136 -1.84 0.87 10.50
N ALA A 137 -2.75 0.43 9.66
CA ALA A 137 -3.66 -0.67 9.96
C ALA A 137 -2.94 -2.03 9.81
N PRO A 138 -3.34 -3.06 10.58
CA PRO A 138 -2.89 -4.42 10.33
C PRO A 138 -3.65 -5.05 9.15
N ILE A 139 -2.98 -5.94 8.44
CA ILE A 139 -3.51 -6.74 7.34
C ILE A 139 -3.73 -8.18 7.81
N GLU A 140 -4.93 -8.70 7.58
CA GLU A 140 -5.25 -10.11 7.75
C GLU A 140 -5.13 -10.83 6.39
N ILE A 141 -4.39 -11.95 6.39
CA ILE A 141 -4.33 -12.85 5.25
C ILE A 141 -5.40 -13.93 5.44
N ILE A 142 -6.39 -13.94 4.55
CA ILE A 142 -7.53 -14.87 4.58
C ILE A 142 -7.49 -15.89 3.43
N GLY A 143 -6.56 -15.75 2.48
CA GLY A 143 -6.38 -16.67 1.35
C GLY A 143 -5.00 -17.32 1.29
N GLU A 144 -4.92 -18.51 0.68
CA GLU A 144 -3.70 -19.34 0.65
C GLU A 144 -2.58 -18.82 -0.27
N LYS A 145 -2.90 -17.92 -1.21
CA LYS A 145 -1.95 -17.37 -2.19
C LYS A 145 -1.31 -16.06 -1.75
N ALA A 146 -1.58 -15.65 -0.52
CA ALA A 146 -1.10 -14.41 0.05
C ALA A 146 0.04 -14.64 1.04
N GLU A 147 0.98 -13.70 1.07
CA GLU A 147 2.15 -13.73 1.92
C GLU A 147 2.50 -12.32 2.44
N PRO A 148 3.09 -12.20 3.63
CA PRO A 148 3.45 -10.89 4.20
C PRO A 148 4.59 -10.24 3.41
N ILE A 149 4.51 -8.91 3.23
CA ILE A 149 5.59 -8.05 2.74
C ILE A 149 6.31 -7.39 3.91
N ILE A 150 5.54 -6.84 4.86
CA ILE A 150 6.03 -6.07 6.01
C ILE A 150 5.36 -6.63 7.25
N ILE A 151 6.13 -6.85 8.31
CA ILE A 151 5.60 -7.26 9.61
C ILE A 151 6.14 -6.27 10.65
N SER A 152 5.36 -5.91 11.67
CA SER A 152 5.84 -5.10 12.78
C SER A 152 6.85 -5.86 13.63
N GLU A 153 7.59 -5.12 14.46
CA GLU A 153 8.47 -5.71 15.46
C GLU A 153 7.68 -6.43 16.55
N GLY A 154 8.32 -7.35 17.28
CA GLY A 154 7.66 -8.13 18.33
C GLY A 154 7.18 -7.31 19.54
N SER A 155 7.68 -6.07 19.68
CA SER A 155 7.26 -5.10 20.70
C SER A 155 5.95 -4.38 20.38
N SER A 156 5.43 -4.54 19.17
CA SER A 156 4.22 -3.82 18.76
C SER A 156 3.00 -4.26 19.58
N LEU A 157 1.97 -3.43 19.55
CA LEU A 157 0.67 -3.69 20.13
C LEU A 157 -0.41 -3.52 19.04
N PRO A 158 -1.08 -4.60 18.64
CA PRO A 158 -0.81 -6.00 19.01
C PRO A 158 0.58 -6.48 18.54
N PRO A 159 1.18 -7.55 19.13
CA PRO A 159 2.50 -8.03 18.73
C PRO A 159 2.54 -8.61 17.32
N THR A 160 3.62 -8.38 16.58
CA THR A 160 3.97 -9.07 15.32
C THR A 160 2.81 -9.09 14.31
N GLN A 161 2.37 -7.91 13.88
CA GLN A 161 1.28 -7.72 12.95
C GLN A 161 1.78 -7.59 11.52
N ILE A 162 1.03 -8.09 10.54
CA ILE A 162 1.33 -7.86 9.13
C ILE A 162 0.91 -6.43 8.78
N LEU A 163 1.83 -5.61 8.29
CA LEU A 163 1.59 -4.20 7.92
C LEU A 163 1.38 -4.02 6.41
N GLY A 164 1.79 -5.02 5.63
CA GLY A 164 1.54 -5.10 4.20
C GLY A 164 1.65 -6.53 3.73
N ALA A 165 0.84 -6.91 2.75
CA ALA A 165 0.80 -8.25 2.19
C ALA A 165 0.63 -8.22 0.68
N ARG A 166 1.11 -9.28 0.04
CA ARG A 166 0.94 -9.55 -1.39
C ARG A 166 0.05 -10.77 -1.55
N SER A 167 -0.80 -10.77 -2.57
CA SER A 167 -1.44 -11.96 -3.11
C SER A 167 -1.11 -12.15 -4.58
N SER A 168 -0.63 -13.34 -4.95
CA SER A 168 -0.37 -13.69 -6.35
C SER A 168 -1.63 -14.24 -7.01
N TYR A 169 -2.05 -13.66 -8.14
CA TYR A 169 -3.28 -14.04 -8.81
C TYR A 169 -3.15 -13.96 -10.34
N GLY A 170 -3.36 -15.09 -11.03
CA GLY A 170 -3.08 -15.19 -12.47
C GLY A 170 -1.60 -14.95 -12.76
N LYS A 171 -1.28 -13.94 -13.57
CA LYS A 171 0.10 -13.56 -13.91
C LYS A 171 0.63 -12.39 -13.09
N GLY A 172 -0.22 -11.73 -12.31
CA GLY A 172 0.08 -10.50 -11.59
C GLY A 172 -0.08 -10.65 -10.09
N GLU A 173 -0.11 -9.52 -9.41
CA GLU A 173 -0.21 -9.50 -7.94
C GLU A 173 -1.04 -8.32 -7.46
N PHE A 174 -1.76 -8.54 -6.36
CA PHE A 174 -2.44 -7.51 -5.60
C PHE A 174 -1.67 -7.29 -4.30
N ILE A 175 -1.36 -6.04 -3.98
CA ILE A 175 -0.64 -5.64 -2.78
C ILE A 175 -1.54 -4.74 -1.95
N LEU A 176 -1.69 -5.07 -0.68
CA LEU A 176 -2.43 -4.28 0.29
C LEU A 176 -1.46 -3.84 1.40
N ILE A 177 -1.38 -2.55 1.68
CA ILE A 177 -0.53 -1.98 2.73
C ILE A 177 -1.39 -1.08 3.64
N GLY A 178 -1.18 -1.19 4.94
CA GLY A 178 -2.02 -0.57 5.96
C GLY A 178 -1.88 0.95 6.11
N THR A 179 -0.99 1.58 5.35
CA THR A 179 -0.75 3.03 5.37
C THR A 179 -0.39 3.57 3.99
N CYS A 180 -0.97 4.70 3.62
CA CYS A 180 -0.68 5.47 2.40
C CYS A 180 0.44 6.50 2.59
N VAL A 181 0.84 6.78 3.84
CA VAL A 181 1.77 7.88 4.14
C VAL A 181 3.22 7.46 4.27
N PHE A 182 3.56 6.16 4.17
CA PHE A 182 4.96 5.71 4.23
C PHE A 182 5.85 6.31 3.12
N TRP A 183 5.25 6.85 2.06
CA TRP A 183 5.94 7.46 0.93
C TRP A 183 5.62 8.95 0.73
N ASP A 184 4.96 9.58 1.70
CA ASP A 184 4.77 11.03 1.69
C ASP A 184 6.11 11.74 1.94
N ASN A 185 6.14 13.06 1.74
CA ASN A 185 7.35 13.87 1.82
C ASN A 185 8.01 13.80 3.22
N PHE A 186 7.22 13.55 4.27
CA PHE A 186 7.73 13.33 5.62
C PHE A 186 8.42 11.97 5.72
N SER A 187 7.73 10.89 5.38
CA SER A 187 8.18 9.52 5.63
C SER A 187 9.23 9.06 4.65
N ILE A 188 9.17 9.51 3.40
CA ILE A 188 10.03 9.04 2.31
C ILE A 188 11.51 9.35 2.53
N VAL A 189 11.83 10.37 3.34
CA VAL A 189 13.21 10.76 3.68
C VAL A 189 13.76 10.03 4.90
N HIS A 190 12.93 9.25 5.61
CA HIS A 190 13.35 8.46 6.75
C HIS A 190 13.76 7.05 6.34
N PHE A 191 14.84 6.56 6.95
CA PHE A 191 15.39 5.22 6.74
C PHE A 191 15.51 4.88 5.24
N ASP A 192 15.05 3.71 4.82
CA ASP A 192 15.10 3.25 3.44
C ASP A 192 13.75 3.39 2.71
N ASN A 193 12.84 4.24 3.20
CA ASN A 193 11.48 4.39 2.66
C ASN A 193 11.47 4.71 1.16
N LEU A 194 12.30 5.65 0.68
CA LEU A 194 12.41 5.93 -0.75
C LEU A 194 12.80 4.68 -1.55
N ARG A 195 13.80 3.92 -1.10
CA ARG A 195 14.24 2.71 -1.80
C ARG A 195 13.12 1.66 -1.79
N PHE A 196 12.41 1.51 -0.67
CA PHE A 196 11.29 0.59 -0.56
C PHE A 196 10.14 0.97 -1.51
N SER A 197 9.75 2.24 -1.56
CA SER A 197 8.75 2.75 -2.51
C SER A 197 9.17 2.49 -3.96
N LEU A 198 10.44 2.71 -4.30
CA LEU A 198 10.96 2.44 -5.64
C LEU A 198 10.96 0.94 -5.98
N ASN A 199 11.32 0.06 -5.04
CA ASN A 199 11.24 -1.38 -5.23
C ASN A 199 9.79 -1.84 -5.46
N LEU A 200 8.85 -1.27 -4.70
CA LEU A 200 7.42 -1.57 -4.81
C LEU A 200 6.80 -1.08 -6.14
N LEU A 201 7.25 0.06 -6.65
CA LEU A 201 6.78 0.63 -7.91
C LEU A 201 7.52 0.09 -9.14
N SER A 202 8.63 -0.63 -8.93
CA SER A 202 9.40 -1.26 -10.00
C SER A 202 8.84 -2.64 -10.33
N VAL A 203 8.70 -2.90 -11.61
CA VAL A 203 8.31 -4.19 -12.18
C VAL A 203 9.53 -4.76 -12.88
N PRO A 204 9.78 -6.08 -12.78
CA PRO A 204 10.75 -6.75 -13.64
C PRO A 204 10.54 -6.45 -15.13
#